data_AF-A0A2C5Y1N2-F1
#
_entry.id   AF-A0A2C5Y1N2-F1
#
_cell.length_a   1.000
_cell.length_b   1.000
_cell.length_c   1.000
_cell.angle_alpha   90.00
_cell.angle_beta   90.00
_cell.angle_gamma   90.00
#
_symmetry.space_group_name_H-M   'P 1'
#
loop_
_entity.id
_entity.type
_entity.pdbx_description
1 polymer ?
#
loop_
_entity_poly.entity_id
_entity_poly.type
_entity_poly.pdbx_seq_one_letter_code
_entity_poly.pdbx_strand_id
1 'polypeptide(L)'
;MYEPRATGRASIALDEAMSFSIIAGSPLFFFLFYYMAYNDFGAELSSAAAALYSQGPSGFFLTRLPLPTVGSVASYAFWVLSQSLLYHYLPGRLHRAPRTPGGRRLMYKLNGLRAWLLTVGVAAMAAYFELLDPALIARHWGPLLAAANLYCLALIGVFYVKARVRPDNAGETLLTGKS
;
A
#
# COMPACT_ATOMS: atom_id res chain seq x y z
N MET A 1 -27.13 -1.03 14.03
CA MET A 1 -26.72 -0.22 15.19
C MET A 1 -25.66 -1.05 15.91
N TYR A 2 -24.39 -0.83 15.61
CA TYR A 2 -23.30 -1.51 16.30
C TYR A 2 -23.05 -0.72 17.58
N GLU A 3 -23.63 -1.15 18.69
CA GLU A 3 -23.20 -0.68 20.00
C GLU A 3 -21.83 -1.32 20.24
N PRO A 4 -20.74 -0.53 20.34
CA PRO A 4 -19.51 -1.09 20.87
C PRO A 4 -19.81 -1.55 22.29
N ARG A 5 -19.75 -2.87 22.53
CA ARG A 5 -19.70 -3.42 23.89
C ARG A 5 -18.63 -2.63 24.64
N ALA A 6 -18.92 -2.19 25.86
CA ALA A 6 -17.97 -1.52 26.73
C ALA A 6 -16.75 -2.44 26.97
N THR A 7 -15.79 -2.38 26.06
CA THR A 7 -14.50 -3.06 26.13
C THR A 7 -13.66 -2.30 27.14
N GLY A 8 -13.10 -3.02 28.12
CA GLY A 8 -12.27 -2.39 29.15
C GLY A 8 -11.11 -1.62 28.51
N ARG A 9 -10.67 -0.51 29.13
CA ARG A 9 -9.55 0.29 28.61
C ARG A 9 -8.30 -0.54 28.29
N ALA A 10 -8.07 -1.60 29.05
CA ALA A 10 -6.99 -2.56 28.82
C ALA A 10 -7.15 -3.37 27.52
N SER A 11 -8.38 -3.80 27.17
CA SER A 11 -8.61 -4.53 25.91
C SER A 11 -8.46 -3.62 24.70
N ILE A 12 -8.90 -2.37 24.80
CA ILE A 12 -8.73 -1.36 23.72
C ILE A 12 -7.24 -1.10 23.48
N ALA A 13 -6.47 -0.87 24.54
CA ALA A 13 -5.02 -0.64 24.42
C ALA A 13 -4.28 -1.86 23.84
N LEU A 14 -4.72 -3.07 24.18
CA LEU A 14 -4.17 -4.31 23.64
C LEU A 14 -4.51 -4.49 22.16
N ASP A 15 -5.74 -4.22 21.74
CA ASP A 15 -6.17 -4.27 20.34
C ASP A 15 -5.41 -3.23 19.49
N GLU A 16 -5.22 -2.02 20.02
CA GLU A 16 -4.41 -0.98 19.37
C GLU A 16 -2.94 -1.39 19.23
N ALA A 17 -2.35 -1.94 20.29
CA ALA A 17 -0.96 -2.41 20.28
C ALA A 17 -0.76 -3.57 19.29
N MET A 18 -1.70 -4.52 19.23
CA MET A 18 -1.67 -5.62 18.26
C MET A 18 -1.82 -5.10 16.84
N SER A 19 -2.79 -4.21 16.59
CA SER A 19 -3.01 -3.62 15.27
C SER A 19 -1.79 -2.84 14.78
N PHE A 20 -1.19 -2.04 15.66
CA PHE A 20 0.04 -1.31 15.37
C PHE A 20 1.20 -2.26 15.06
N SER A 21 1.35 -3.31 15.86
CA SER A 21 2.40 -4.34 15.66
C SER A 21 2.25 -5.05 14.32
N ILE A 22 1.02 -5.37 13.89
CA ILE A 22 0.75 -5.99 12.59
C ILE A 22 1.06 -5.01 11.45
N ILE A 23 0.61 -3.75 11.56
CA ILE A 23 0.83 -2.74 10.51
C ILE A 23 2.32 -2.42 10.35
N ALA A 24 3.06 -2.28 11.45
CA ALA A 24 4.50 -2.04 11.42
C ALA A 24 5.29 -3.29 11.01
N GLY A 25 4.87 -4.47 11.51
CA GLY A 25 5.55 -5.74 11.27
C GLY A 25 5.28 -6.33 9.87
N SER A 26 4.12 -6.08 9.25
CA SER A 26 3.77 -6.65 7.94
C SER A 26 4.76 -6.27 6.82
N PRO A 27 5.05 -4.99 6.56
CA PRO A 27 6.00 -4.61 5.52
C PRO A 27 7.44 -4.99 5.91
N LEU A 28 7.81 -4.89 7.19
CA LEU A 28 9.16 -5.18 7.65
C LEU A 28 9.48 -6.68 7.68
N PHE A 29 8.56 -7.50 8.15
CA PHE A 29 8.81 -8.90 8.42
C PHE A 29 8.34 -9.81 7.29
N PHE A 30 7.14 -9.63 6.76
CA PHE A 30 6.66 -10.53 5.70
C PHE A 30 7.21 -10.12 4.34
N PHE A 31 7.23 -8.83 4.03
CA PHE A 31 7.58 -8.43 2.68
C PHE A 31 9.10 -8.42 2.43
N LEU A 32 9.87 -7.82 3.34
CA LEU A 32 11.32 -7.77 3.20
C LEU A 32 11.99 -9.13 3.40
N PHE A 33 11.53 -9.95 4.35
CA PHE A 33 12.12 -11.28 4.56
C PHE A 33 11.94 -12.19 3.36
N TYR A 34 10.74 -12.22 2.76
CA TYR A 34 10.51 -13.01 1.54
C TYR A 34 11.30 -12.45 0.35
N TYR A 35 11.37 -11.12 0.20
CA TYR A 35 12.18 -10.51 -0.86
C TYR A 35 13.68 -10.82 -0.70
N MET A 36 14.21 -10.76 0.53
CA MET A 36 15.61 -11.07 0.82
C MET A 36 15.90 -12.56 0.66
N ALA A 37 14.99 -13.45 1.10
CA ALA A 37 15.10 -14.88 0.88
C ALA A 37 15.17 -15.22 -0.62
N TYR A 38 14.37 -14.55 -1.44
CA TYR A 38 14.38 -14.72 -2.89
C TYR A 38 15.68 -14.24 -3.55
N ASN A 39 16.18 -13.06 -3.18
CA ASN A 39 17.37 -12.46 -3.83
C ASN A 39 18.70 -13.07 -3.35
N ASP A 40 18.86 -13.30 -2.05
CA ASP A 40 20.15 -13.64 -1.46
C ASP A 40 20.30 -15.13 -1.13
N PHE A 41 19.18 -15.84 -0.94
CA PHE A 41 19.15 -17.22 -0.45
C PHE A 41 18.49 -18.20 -1.43
N GLY A 42 18.31 -17.82 -2.70
CA GLY A 42 17.75 -18.70 -3.73
C GLY A 42 16.33 -19.20 -3.43
N ALA A 43 15.55 -18.40 -2.69
CA ALA A 43 14.20 -18.71 -2.18
C ALA A 43 14.15 -19.80 -1.09
N GLU A 44 15.28 -20.14 -0.46
CA GLU A 44 15.30 -21.01 0.71
C GLU A 44 14.98 -20.25 2.00
N LEU A 45 13.85 -20.58 2.62
CA LEU A 45 13.38 -19.88 3.82
C LEU A 45 14.20 -20.25 5.08
N SER A 46 14.72 -21.47 5.14
CA SER A 46 15.49 -21.98 6.27
C SER A 46 16.85 -21.29 6.40
N SER A 47 17.54 -21.06 5.29
CA SER A 47 18.83 -20.36 5.27
C SER A 47 18.67 -18.88 5.57
N ALA A 48 17.61 -18.23 5.06
CA ALA A 48 17.25 -16.86 5.44
C ALA A 48 16.92 -16.75 6.95
N ALA A 49 16.20 -17.73 7.52
CA ALA A 49 15.89 -17.76 8.94
C ALA A 49 17.14 -17.99 9.81
N ALA A 50 18.05 -18.86 9.38
CA ALA A 50 19.32 -19.08 10.06
C ALA A 50 20.21 -17.82 10.01
N ALA A 51 20.22 -17.10 8.88
CA ALA A 51 20.90 -15.82 8.75
C ALA A 51 20.28 -14.73 9.64
N LEU A 52 18.94 -14.71 9.77
CA LEU A 52 18.24 -13.80 10.68
C LEU A 52 18.58 -14.09 12.15
N TYR A 53 18.66 -15.37 12.54
CA TYR A 53 19.01 -15.78 13.89
C TYR A 53 20.48 -15.46 14.24
N SER A 54 21.40 -15.68 13.29
CA SER A 54 22.83 -15.47 13.50
C SER A 54 23.28 -14.00 13.44
N GLN A 55 22.70 -13.19 12.54
CA GLN A 55 23.05 -11.76 12.38
C GLN A 55 22.19 -10.83 13.23
N GLY A 56 21.08 -11.35 13.79
CA GLY A 56 20.05 -10.56 14.47
C GLY A 56 19.19 -9.76 13.49
N PRO A 57 17.96 -9.37 13.90
CA PRO A 57 17.00 -8.70 13.02
C PRO A 57 17.49 -7.35 12.50
N SER A 58 18.08 -6.50 13.36
CA SER A 58 18.59 -5.18 12.94
C SER A 58 19.72 -5.29 11.93
N GLY A 59 20.70 -6.17 12.16
CA GLY A 59 21.82 -6.39 11.26
C GLY A 59 21.38 -6.98 9.91
N PHE A 60 20.44 -7.93 9.94
CA PHE A 60 19.92 -8.57 8.73
C PHE A 60 19.15 -7.59 7.83
N PHE A 61 18.27 -6.76 8.41
CA PHE A 61 17.47 -5.81 7.63
C PHE A 61 18.26 -4.59 7.17
N LEU A 62 19.10 -3.99 8.02
CA LEU A 62 19.84 -2.76 7.66
C LEU A 62 20.84 -2.97 6.52
N THR A 63 21.40 -4.18 6.40
CA THR A 63 22.40 -4.50 5.37
C THR A 63 21.78 -4.85 4.02
N ARG A 64 20.52 -5.30 3.99
CA ARG A 64 19.84 -5.82 2.78
C ARG A 64 18.59 -5.03 2.37
N LEU A 65 18.26 -3.96 3.08
CA LEU A 65 17.08 -3.15 2.83
C LEU A 65 17.19 -2.46 1.46
N PRO A 66 16.25 -2.69 0.52
CA PRO A 66 16.22 -1.93 -0.71
C PRO A 66 15.87 -0.47 -0.39
N LEU A 67 16.81 0.43 -0.65
CA LEU A 67 16.59 1.85 -0.49
C LEU A 67 15.75 2.38 -1.66
N PRO A 68 14.72 3.23 -1.40
CA PRO A 68 13.97 3.85 -2.45
C PRO A 68 14.90 4.78 -3.25
N THR A 69 15.05 4.52 -4.53
CA THR A 69 15.82 5.39 -5.43
C THR A 69 14.91 6.50 -5.95
N VAL A 70 15.45 7.71 -6.18
CA VAL A 70 14.68 8.86 -6.73
C VAL A 70 13.94 8.49 -8.00
N GLY A 71 14.60 7.74 -8.91
CA GLY A 71 13.98 7.24 -10.13
C GLY A 71 12.78 6.33 -9.88
N SER A 72 12.86 5.41 -8.91
CA SER A 72 11.76 4.51 -8.56
C SER A 72 10.59 5.25 -7.92
N VAL A 73 10.86 6.24 -7.07
CA VAL A 73 9.82 7.10 -6.48
C VAL A 73 9.12 7.91 -7.57
N ALA A 74 9.87 8.54 -8.47
CA ALA A 74 9.32 9.32 -9.58
C ALA A 74 8.48 8.45 -10.52
N SER A 75 8.99 7.28 -10.93
CA SER A 75 8.27 6.33 -11.78
C SER A 75 6.99 5.82 -11.13
N TYR A 76 7.03 5.48 -9.83
CA TYR A 76 5.86 5.04 -9.09
C TYR A 76 4.82 6.17 -8.97
N ALA A 77 5.26 7.40 -8.66
CA ALA A 77 4.36 8.55 -8.60
C ALA A 77 3.73 8.86 -9.96
N PHE A 78 4.52 8.83 -11.04
CA PHE A 78 4.03 9.00 -12.40
C PHE A 78 2.98 7.94 -12.76
N TRP A 79 3.23 6.67 -12.39
CA TRP A 79 2.27 5.59 -12.58
C TRP A 79 0.96 5.84 -11.82
N VAL A 80 1.02 6.17 -10.52
CA VAL A 80 -0.17 6.46 -9.70
C VAL A 80 -0.96 7.63 -10.26
N LEU A 81 -0.29 8.71 -10.69
CA LEU A 81 -0.93 9.86 -11.32
C LEU A 81 -1.61 9.46 -12.64
N SER A 82 -0.95 8.66 -13.47
CA SER A 82 -1.53 8.14 -14.72
C SER A 82 -2.79 7.31 -14.45
N GLN A 83 -2.77 6.43 -13.44
CA GLN A 83 -3.95 5.67 -13.03
C GLN A 83 -5.09 6.58 -12.53
N SER A 84 -4.76 7.62 -11.76
CA SER A 84 -5.73 8.59 -11.28
C SER A 84 -6.40 9.36 -12.43
N LEU A 85 -5.61 9.81 -13.41
CA LEU A 85 -6.11 10.50 -14.60
C LEU A 85 -7.02 9.57 -15.42
N LEU A 86 -6.61 8.32 -15.65
CA LEU A 86 -7.46 7.33 -16.32
C LEU A 86 -8.77 7.10 -15.57
N TYR A 87 -8.72 6.97 -14.24
CA TYR A 87 -9.93 6.81 -13.44
C TYR A 87 -10.89 8.01 -13.58
N HIS A 88 -10.35 9.23 -13.62
CA HIS A 88 -11.15 10.45 -13.73
C HIS A 88 -11.75 10.64 -15.13
N TYR A 89 -10.91 10.61 -16.17
CA TYR A 89 -11.30 10.97 -17.53
C TYR A 89 -11.98 9.84 -18.29
N LEU A 90 -11.63 8.57 -18.02
CA LEU A 90 -12.11 7.47 -18.85
C LEU A 90 -13.60 7.16 -18.58
N PRO A 91 -14.49 7.16 -19.59
CA PRO A 91 -15.92 6.97 -19.38
C PRO A 91 -16.22 5.57 -18.83
N GLY A 92 -17.11 5.52 -17.84
CA GLY A 92 -17.48 4.30 -17.14
C GLY A 92 -18.88 4.40 -16.57
N ARG A 93 -19.49 3.26 -16.26
CA ARG A 93 -20.83 3.22 -15.65
C ARG A 93 -20.75 3.73 -14.22
N LEU A 94 -21.66 4.63 -13.84
CA LEU A 94 -21.78 5.06 -12.45
C LEU A 94 -22.56 4.02 -11.66
N HIS A 95 -21.96 3.54 -10.57
CA HIS A 95 -22.56 2.58 -9.67
C HIS A 95 -22.73 3.18 -8.28
N ARG A 96 -23.87 2.89 -7.64
CA ARG A 96 -24.17 3.39 -6.29
C ARG A 96 -23.60 2.40 -5.28
N ALA A 97 -22.73 2.89 -4.41
CA ALA A 97 -22.25 2.12 -3.27
C ALA A 97 -23.41 1.76 -2.33
N PRO A 98 -23.25 0.67 -1.55
CA PRO A 98 -24.09 0.43 -0.37
C PRO A 98 -24.15 1.69 0.52
N ARG A 99 -25.27 1.88 1.21
CA ARG A 99 -25.39 2.99 2.16
C ARG A 99 -24.36 2.83 3.25
N THR A 100 -23.58 3.87 3.50
CA THR A 100 -22.75 3.95 4.69
C THR A 100 -23.64 4.06 5.94
N PRO A 101 -23.12 3.73 7.14
CA PRO A 101 -23.87 3.92 8.39
C PRO A 101 -24.38 5.35 8.60
N GLY A 102 -23.67 6.36 8.08
CA GLY A 102 -24.10 7.76 8.07
C GLY A 102 -25.10 8.13 6.97
N GLY A 103 -25.66 7.15 6.24
CA GLY A 103 -26.71 7.33 5.25
C GLY A 103 -26.24 7.80 3.87
N ARG A 104 -24.94 8.01 3.66
CA ARG A 104 -24.37 8.47 2.39
C ARG A 104 -24.34 7.33 1.36
N ARG A 105 -24.63 7.65 0.10
CA ARG A 105 -24.41 6.76 -1.05
C ARG A 105 -23.35 7.37 -1.94
N LEU A 106 -22.17 6.77 -1.94
CA LEU A 106 -21.07 7.17 -2.82
C LEU A 106 -21.35 6.67 -4.24
N MET A 107 -21.05 7.51 -5.24
CA MET A 107 -21.12 7.12 -6.65
C MET A 107 -19.71 6.75 -7.10
N TYR A 108 -19.53 5.53 -7.57
CA TYR A 108 -18.26 5.06 -8.09
C TYR A 108 -18.34 4.88 -9.61
N LYS A 109 -17.31 5.33 -10.31
CA LYS A 109 -17.18 5.11 -11.75
C LYS A 109 -16.53 3.74 -11.95
N LEU A 110 -17.22 2.83 -12.62
CA LEU A 110 -16.73 1.51 -12.96
C LEU A 110 -16.06 1.55 -14.34
N ASN A 111 -14.78 1.90 -14.35
CA ASN A 111 -13.94 1.94 -15.55
C ASN A 111 -12.64 1.10 -15.43
N GLY A 112 -12.52 0.28 -14.37
CA GLY A 112 -11.32 -0.50 -14.08
C GLY A 112 -10.84 -1.38 -15.25
N LEU A 113 -11.74 -2.12 -15.91
CA LEU A 113 -11.37 -2.99 -17.04
C LEU A 113 -10.85 -2.19 -18.23
N ARG A 114 -11.47 -1.05 -18.54
CA ARG A 114 -11.03 -0.18 -19.65
C ARG A 114 -9.70 0.48 -19.35
N ALA A 115 -9.53 0.97 -18.12
CA ALA A 115 -8.27 1.54 -17.67
C ALA A 115 -7.14 0.50 -17.74
N TRP A 116 -7.41 -0.74 -17.32
CA TRP A 116 -6.46 -1.84 -17.42
C TRP A 116 -6.10 -2.20 -18.86
N LEU A 117 -7.07 -2.30 -19.77
CA LEU A 117 -6.80 -2.56 -21.19
C LEU A 117 -5.92 -1.47 -21.81
N LEU A 118 -6.17 -0.20 -21.48
CA LEU A 118 -5.36 0.91 -21.98
C LEU A 118 -3.94 0.87 -21.41
N THR A 119 -3.78 0.61 -20.12
CA THR A 119 -2.46 0.64 -19.49
C THR A 119 -1.59 -0.52 -19.97
N VAL A 120 -2.15 -1.72 -20.05
CA VAL A 120 -1.46 -2.89 -20.59
C VAL A 120 -1.20 -2.72 -22.09
N GLY A 121 -2.16 -2.20 -22.85
CA GLY A 121 -1.99 -1.92 -24.28
C GLY A 121 -0.87 -0.92 -24.55
N VAL A 122 -0.82 0.18 -23.80
CA VAL A 122 0.26 1.18 -23.89
C VAL A 122 1.60 0.57 -23.49
N ALA A 123 1.66 -0.22 -22.42
CA ALA A 123 2.89 -0.90 -22.01
C ALA A 123 3.38 -1.90 -23.07
N ALA A 124 2.48 -2.68 -23.66
CA ALA A 124 2.80 -3.64 -24.73
C ALA A 124 3.28 -2.94 -26.01
N MET A 125 2.65 -1.83 -26.41
CA MET A 125 3.12 -1.03 -27.54
C MET A 125 4.49 -0.41 -27.25
N ALA A 126 4.71 0.16 -26.07
CA ALA A 126 6.00 0.73 -25.69
C ALA A 126 7.11 -0.32 -25.68
N ALA A 127 6.80 -1.55 -25.25
CA ALA A 127 7.69 -2.70 -25.35
C ALA A 127 7.97 -3.12 -26.80
N TYR A 128 6.94 -3.16 -27.65
CA TYR A 128 7.07 -3.54 -29.06
C TYR A 128 7.97 -2.57 -29.83
N PHE A 129 7.90 -1.27 -29.54
CA PHE A 129 8.75 -0.25 -30.16
C PHE A 129 10.11 -0.09 -29.46
N GLU A 130 10.45 -0.94 -28.49
CA GLU A 130 11.70 -0.86 -27.72
C GLU A 130 11.87 0.45 -26.91
N LEU A 131 10.79 1.22 -26.69
CA LEU A 131 10.82 2.41 -25.84
C LEU A 131 10.92 2.05 -24.35
N LEU A 132 10.46 0.85 -23.98
CA LEU A 132 10.44 0.39 -22.59
C LEU A 132 10.85 -1.08 -22.53
N ASP A 133 11.90 -1.39 -21.77
CA ASP A 133 12.28 -2.76 -21.48
C ASP A 133 11.23 -3.41 -20.55
N PRO A 134 10.54 -4.48 -20.96
CA PRO A 134 9.59 -5.19 -20.10
C PRO A 134 10.21 -5.66 -18.79
N ALA A 135 11.52 -5.89 -18.76
CA ALA A 135 12.25 -6.31 -17.57
C ALA A 135 12.55 -5.14 -16.61
N LEU A 136 12.26 -3.89 -16.96
CA LEU A 136 12.51 -2.71 -16.11
C LEU A 136 11.88 -2.86 -14.71
N ILE A 137 10.64 -3.35 -14.66
CA ILE A 137 9.92 -3.56 -13.40
C ILE A 137 10.60 -4.65 -12.56
N ALA A 138 11.00 -5.76 -13.19
CA ALA A 138 11.68 -6.86 -12.53
C ALA A 138 13.06 -6.44 -11.99
N ARG A 139 13.82 -5.67 -12.78
CA ARG A 139 15.15 -5.15 -12.39
C ARG A 139 15.09 -4.17 -11.23
N HIS A 140 14.03 -3.38 -11.13
CA HIS A 140 13.86 -2.37 -10.08
C HIS A 140 12.81 -2.75 -9.04
N TRP A 141 12.50 -4.05 -8.90
CA TRP A 141 11.45 -4.55 -8.01
C TRP A 141 11.65 -4.07 -6.56
N GLY A 142 12.83 -4.27 -5.97
CA GLY A 142 13.14 -3.82 -4.61
C GLY A 142 12.92 -2.32 -4.38
N PRO A 143 13.59 -1.43 -5.14
CA PRO A 143 13.39 0.01 -5.03
C PRO A 143 11.95 0.48 -5.28
N LEU A 144 11.21 -0.15 -6.18
CA LEU A 144 9.78 0.15 -6.42
C LEU A 144 8.91 -0.20 -5.20
N LEU A 145 9.21 -1.29 -4.52
CA LEU A 145 8.48 -1.71 -3.33
C LEU A 145 8.78 -0.81 -2.14
N ALA A 146 10.03 -0.37 -2.01
CA ALA A 146 10.41 0.65 -1.03
C ALA A 146 9.66 1.97 -1.31
N ALA A 147 9.56 2.39 -2.58
CA ALA A 147 8.79 3.57 -2.97
C ALA A 147 7.29 3.41 -2.69
N ALA A 148 6.71 2.23 -2.93
CA ALA A 148 5.31 1.94 -2.63
C ALA A 148 5.00 2.00 -1.12
N ASN A 149 5.89 1.46 -0.28
CA ASN A 149 5.76 1.55 1.17
C ASN A 149 5.83 3.01 1.65
N LEU A 150 6.78 3.80 1.12
CA LEU A 150 6.87 5.23 1.41
C LEU A 150 5.60 5.97 0.99
N TYR A 151 5.05 5.64 -0.18
CA TYR A 151 3.77 6.19 -0.65
C TYR A 151 2.62 5.85 0.29
N CYS A 152 2.50 4.60 0.76
CA CYS A 152 1.47 4.20 1.71
C CYS A 152 1.57 4.97 3.03
N LEU A 153 2.78 5.12 3.59
CA LEU A 153 3.00 5.91 4.81
C LEU A 153 2.60 7.38 4.61
N ALA A 154 2.97 7.97 3.48
CA ALA A 154 2.57 9.33 3.14
C ALA A 154 1.04 9.46 3.01
N LEU A 155 0.38 8.50 2.34
CA LEU A 155 -1.06 8.49 2.14
C LEU A 155 -1.83 8.35 3.47
N ILE A 156 -1.36 7.50 4.37
CA ILE A 156 -1.91 7.37 5.73
C ILE A 156 -1.82 8.71 6.46
N GLY A 157 -0.66 9.38 6.40
CA GLY A 157 -0.47 10.70 6.99
C GLY A 157 -1.45 11.75 6.42
N VAL A 158 -1.61 11.78 5.10
CA VAL A 158 -2.57 12.68 4.43
C VAL A 158 -4.00 12.40 4.88
N PHE A 159 -4.43 11.14 4.93
CA PHE A 159 -5.78 10.79 5.39
C PHE A 159 -6.00 11.08 6.86
N TYR A 160 -5.00 10.89 7.71
CA TYR A 160 -5.06 11.24 9.12
C TYR A 160 -5.23 12.75 9.32
N VAL A 161 -4.47 13.57 8.58
CA VAL A 161 -4.62 15.03 8.61
C VAL A 161 -5.99 15.44 8.04
N LYS A 162 -6.40 14.88 6.89
CA LYS A 162 -7.70 15.17 6.29
C LYS A 162 -8.84 14.87 7.25
N ALA A 163 -8.81 13.72 7.93
CA ALA A 163 -9.84 13.31 8.89
C ALA A 163 -9.98 14.30 10.07
N ARG A 164 -8.89 14.95 10.49
CA ARG A 164 -8.88 15.93 11.59
C ARG A 164 -9.29 17.33 11.14
N VAL A 165 -8.90 17.76 9.93
CA VAL A 165 -9.10 19.13 9.47
C VAL A 165 -10.44 19.32 8.75
N ARG A 166 -10.86 18.35 7.93
CA ARG A 166 -12.13 18.41 7.18
C ARG A 166 -12.80 17.02 7.13
N PRO A 167 -13.42 16.58 8.23
CA PRO A 167 -14.22 15.37 8.22
C PRO A 167 -15.39 15.51 7.25
N ASP A 168 -15.57 14.52 6.37
CA ASP A 168 -16.63 14.51 5.38
C ASP A 168 -18.03 14.38 6.03
N ASN A 169 -18.13 13.71 7.19
CA ASN A 169 -19.36 13.52 7.97
C ASN A 169 -19.03 13.30 9.45
N ALA A 170 -19.68 14.03 10.36
CA ALA A 170 -19.46 13.91 11.80
C ALA A 170 -19.79 12.50 12.35
N GLY A 171 -20.84 11.85 11.82
CA GLY A 171 -21.24 10.48 12.22
C GLY A 171 -20.38 9.35 11.65
N GLU A 172 -19.42 9.65 10.78
CA GLU A 172 -18.52 8.66 10.16
C GLU A 172 -17.04 8.91 10.51
N THR A 173 -16.79 9.98 11.29
CA THR A 173 -15.44 10.34 11.74
C THR A 173 -15.18 9.68 13.08
N LEU A 174 -14.64 8.47 13.06
CA LEU A 174 -14.19 7.78 14.26
C LEU A 174 -12.81 8.31 14.66
N LEU A 175 -12.79 9.31 15.55
CA LEU A 175 -11.56 9.76 16.19
C LEU A 175 -11.34 8.92 17.45
N THR A 176 -10.37 8.01 17.42
CA THR A 176 -9.93 7.25 18.58
C THR A 176 -9.48 8.21 19.68
N GLY A 177 -9.97 8.02 20.92
CA GLY A 177 -9.58 8.84 22.08
C GLY A 177 -10.51 9.99 22.46
N LYS A 178 -11.71 10.11 21.87
CA LYS A 178 -12.76 10.99 22.41
C LYS A 178 -13.84 10.15 23.10
N SER A 179 -13.93 10.32 24.42
CA SER A 179 -15.03 9.84 25.28
C SER A 179 -16.34 10.54 24.96
#